data_AF-A0A6G6GQ98-F1
#
_entry.id   AF-A0A6G6GQ98-F1
#
_cell.length_a   1.000
_cell.length_b   1.000
_cell.length_c   1.000
_cell.angle_alpha   90.00
_cell.angle_beta   90.00
_cell.angle_gamma   90.00
#
_symmetry.space_group_name_H-M   'P 1'
#
loop_
_entity.id
_entity.type
_entity.pdbx_description
1 polymer ?
#
loop_
_entity_poly.entity_id
_entity_poly.type
_entity_poly.pdbx_seq_one_letter_code
_entity_poly.pdbx_strand_id
1 'polypeptide(L)'
;MASNTGQTLLALLTGAAIGAGIGILYAPDKGSKTRNKIDKERKKAQKKLNKQFQDTKSNLTEHAQKAKYNFQQKLDDTLSSASYKADDILLAMEDKLEALRKQNAKLQKEVSVDKTKATVKKATV
;
A
#
# COMPACT_ATOMS: atom_id res chain seq x y z
N MET A 1 -16.81 6.42 -3.77
CA MET A 1 -16.16 5.77 -2.60
C MET A 1 -16.40 4.25 -2.52
N ALA A 2 -16.86 3.56 -3.58
CA ALA A 2 -17.09 2.11 -3.55
C ALA A 2 -15.83 1.26 -3.86
N SER A 3 -14.84 1.83 -4.56
CA SER A 3 -13.61 1.14 -4.98
C SER A 3 -12.73 0.68 -3.81
N ASN A 4 -12.59 1.52 -2.77
CA ASN A 4 -11.73 1.22 -1.62
C ASN A 4 -12.33 0.19 -0.66
N THR A 5 -13.67 0.17 -0.52
CA THR A 5 -14.37 -0.84 0.29
C THR A 5 -14.23 -2.23 -0.31
N GLY A 6 -14.30 -2.35 -1.64
CA GLY A 6 -14.06 -3.61 -2.35
C GLY A 6 -12.64 -4.14 -2.12
N GLN A 7 -11.64 -3.25 -2.20
CA GLN A 7 -10.23 -3.64 -2.01
C GLN A 7 -9.91 -4.05 -0.56
N THR A 8 -10.47 -3.36 0.44
CA THR A 8 -10.32 -3.74 1.85
C THR A 8 -11.00 -5.07 2.16
N LEU A 9 -12.20 -5.31 1.63
CA LEU A 9 -12.89 -6.58 1.79
C LEU A 9 -12.09 -7.72 1.12
N LEU A 10 -11.56 -7.48 -0.07
CA LEU A 10 -10.71 -8.44 -0.78
C LEU A 10 -9.44 -8.75 0.01
N ALA A 11 -8.77 -7.74 0.55
CA ALA A 11 -7.59 -7.91 1.38
C ALA A 11 -7.90 -8.73 2.66
N LEU A 12 -9.03 -8.45 3.32
CA LEU A 12 -9.46 -9.18 4.52
C LEU A 12 -9.76 -10.65 4.20
N LEU A 13 -10.52 -10.91 3.13
CA LEU A 13 -10.85 -12.27 2.71
C LEU A 13 -9.60 -13.05 2.32
N THR A 14 -8.67 -12.40 1.60
CA THR A 14 -7.39 -13.00 1.21
C THR A 14 -6.55 -13.35 2.44
N GLY A 15 -6.41 -12.42 3.39
CA GLY A 15 -5.70 -12.67 4.64
C GLY A 15 -6.33 -13.79 5.49
N ALA A 16 -7.66 -13.79 5.59
CA ALA A 16 -8.39 -14.84 6.31
C ALA A 16 -8.23 -16.22 5.64
N ALA A 17 -8.26 -16.28 4.31
CA ALA A 17 -8.06 -17.52 3.57
C ALA A 17 -6.65 -18.08 3.77
N ILE A 18 -5.61 -17.23 3.73
CA ILE A 18 -4.22 -17.64 4.00
C ILE A 18 -4.10 -18.17 5.44
N GLY A 19 -4.63 -17.44 6.42
CA GLY A 19 -4.58 -17.86 7.83
C GLY A 19 -5.31 -19.17 8.09
N ALA A 20 -6.52 -19.33 7.54
CA ALA A 20 -7.29 -20.56 7.65
C ALA A 20 -6.62 -21.72 6.90
N GLY A 21 -6.03 -21.48 5.72
CA GLY A 21 -5.29 -22.46 4.96
C GLY A 21 -4.10 -23.03 5.75
N ILE A 22 -3.30 -22.16 6.36
CA ILE A 22 -2.18 -22.57 7.24
C ILE A 22 -2.71 -23.34 8.46
N GLY A 23 -3.77 -22.86 9.12
CA GLY A 23 -4.33 -23.51 10.30
C GLY A 23 -4.94 -24.89 10.04
N ILE A 24 -5.58 -25.09 8.88
CA ILE A 24 -6.15 -26.37 8.47
C ILE A 24 -5.04 -27.34 8.06
N LEU A 25 -4.03 -26.89 7.31
CA LEU A 25 -2.88 -27.74 6.93
C LEU A 25 -2.07 -28.21 8.15
N TYR A 26 -1.98 -27.37 9.18
CA TYR A 26 -1.25 -27.70 10.42
C TYR A 26 -2.01 -28.70 11.31
N ALA A 27 -3.34 -28.78 11.23
CA ALA A 27 -4.15 -29.65 12.07
C ALA A 27 -5.21 -30.44 11.28
N PRO A 28 -4.82 -31.56 10.63
CA PRO A 28 -5.78 -32.42 9.95
C PRO A 28 -6.51 -33.33 10.96
N ASP A 29 -7.81 -33.10 11.13
CA ASP A 29 -8.71 -33.90 11.97
C ASP A 29 -9.79 -34.57 11.09
N LYS A 30 -10.35 -35.71 11.50
CA LYS A 30 -11.33 -36.44 10.67
C LYS A 30 -12.64 -35.63 10.52
N GLY A 31 -13.16 -35.50 9.29
CA GLY A 31 -14.29 -34.63 8.96
C GLY A 31 -15.56 -34.80 9.81
N SER A 32 -15.90 -36.03 10.23
CA SER A 32 -17.04 -36.30 11.13
C SER A 32 -16.84 -35.73 12.53
N LYS A 33 -15.62 -35.80 13.06
CA LYS A 33 -15.25 -35.17 14.33
C LYS A 33 -15.21 -33.66 14.17
N THR A 34 -14.65 -33.15 13.08
CA THR A 34 -14.55 -31.72 12.78
C THR A 34 -15.92 -31.04 12.74
N ARG A 35 -16.92 -31.62 12.08
CA ARG A 35 -18.26 -31.03 11.98
C ARG A 35 -18.96 -30.95 13.34
N ASN A 36 -18.91 -32.01 14.13
CA ASN A 36 -19.44 -32.03 15.50
C ASN A 36 -18.70 -31.05 16.44
N LYS A 37 -17.38 -30.94 16.28
CA LYS A 37 -16.54 -30.03 17.05
C LYS A 37 -16.85 -28.58 16.69
N ILE A 38 -16.96 -28.26 15.39
CA ILE A 38 -17.37 -26.95 14.89
C ILE A 38 -18.72 -26.53 15.47
N ASP A 39 -19.73 -27.38 15.52
CA ASP A 39 -21.04 -26.98 16.02
C ASP A 39 -21.05 -26.72 17.54
N LYS A 40 -20.29 -27.49 18.32
CA LYS A 40 -20.09 -27.23 19.76
C LYS A 40 -19.27 -25.98 20.00
N GLU A 41 -18.16 -25.83 19.29
CA GLU A 41 -17.26 -24.68 19.41
C GLU A 41 -17.95 -23.39 18.94
N ARG A 42 -18.76 -23.43 17.88
CA ARG A 42 -19.55 -22.27 17.42
C ARG A 42 -20.50 -21.76 18.50
N LYS A 43 -21.27 -22.66 19.13
CA LYS A 43 -22.20 -22.27 20.21
C LYS A 43 -21.46 -21.72 21.42
N LYS A 44 -20.35 -22.34 21.83
CA LYS A 44 -19.51 -21.85 22.93
C LYS A 44 -18.85 -20.51 22.60
N ALA A 45 -18.30 -20.37 21.40
CA ALA A 45 -17.66 -19.16 20.90
C ALA A 45 -18.66 -18.02 20.83
N GLN A 46 -19.87 -18.22 20.29
CA GLN A 46 -20.92 -17.20 20.30
C GLN A 46 -21.24 -16.72 21.72
N LYS A 47 -21.39 -17.66 22.67
CA LYS A 47 -21.72 -17.30 24.06
C LYS A 47 -20.58 -16.54 24.74
N LYS A 48 -19.32 -16.96 24.51
CA LYS A 48 -18.12 -16.27 25.01
C LYS A 48 -17.93 -14.91 24.35
N LEU A 49 -18.09 -14.83 23.04
CA LEU A 49 -17.98 -13.60 22.26
C LEU A 49 -19.05 -12.60 22.71
N ASN A 50 -20.33 -12.99 22.85
CA ASN A 50 -21.34 -12.05 23.32
C ASN A 50 -21.04 -11.49 24.72
N LYS A 51 -20.43 -12.29 25.60
CA LYS A 51 -20.02 -11.84 26.93
C LYS A 51 -18.81 -10.92 26.85
N GLN A 52 -17.73 -11.39 26.22
CA GLN A 52 -16.49 -10.63 26.07
C GLN A 52 -16.66 -9.38 25.21
N PHE A 53 -17.53 -9.39 24.21
CA PHE A 53 -17.80 -8.24 23.36
C PHE A 53 -18.49 -7.14 24.16
N GLN A 54 -19.42 -7.47 25.06
CA GLN A 54 -20.01 -6.48 25.96
C GLN A 54 -18.97 -5.87 26.89
N ASP A 55 -18.10 -6.69 27.48
CA ASP A 55 -17.05 -6.22 28.41
C ASP A 55 -15.92 -5.46 27.68
N THR A 56 -15.59 -5.86 26.45
CA THR A 56 -14.50 -5.30 25.65
C THR A 56 -14.94 -4.05 24.91
N LYS A 57 -16.20 -3.92 24.51
CA LYS A 57 -16.70 -2.75 23.76
C LYS A 57 -16.42 -1.44 24.52
N SER A 58 -16.58 -1.42 25.84
CA SER A 58 -16.29 -0.21 26.65
C SER A 58 -14.81 0.18 26.57
N ASN A 59 -13.91 -0.76 26.87
CA ASN A 59 -12.46 -0.52 26.86
C ASN A 59 -11.92 -0.26 25.44
N LEU A 60 -12.41 -1.00 24.46
CA LEU A 60 -12.03 -0.86 23.06
C LEU A 60 -12.46 0.49 22.49
N THR A 61 -13.62 1.02 22.89
CA THR A 61 -14.06 2.34 22.44
C THR A 61 -13.09 3.41 22.90
N GLU A 62 -12.65 3.37 24.16
CA GLU A 62 -11.69 4.34 24.69
C GLU A 62 -10.31 4.22 24.03
N HIS A 63 -9.79 2.99 23.89
CA HIS A 63 -8.53 2.75 23.20
C HIS A 63 -8.60 3.10 21.71
N ALA A 64 -9.72 2.82 21.05
CA ALA A 64 -9.94 3.18 19.65
C ALA A 64 -10.01 4.69 19.47
N GLN A 65 -10.63 5.42 20.41
CA GLN A 65 -10.64 6.89 20.37
C GLN A 65 -9.23 7.46 20.56
N LYS A 66 -8.45 6.96 21.53
CA LYS A 66 -7.04 7.35 21.70
C LYS A 66 -6.19 7.02 20.48
N ALA A 67 -6.33 5.82 19.92
CA ALA A 67 -5.63 5.42 18.70
C ALA A 67 -6.02 6.29 17.50
N LYS A 68 -7.32 6.58 17.34
CA LYS A 68 -7.82 7.48 16.29
C LYS A 68 -7.28 8.90 16.44
N TYR A 69 -7.18 9.40 17.67
CA TYR A 69 -6.59 10.72 17.95
C TYR A 69 -5.10 10.74 17.59
N ASN A 70 -4.31 9.78 18.10
CA ASN A 70 -2.89 9.67 17.81
C ASN A 70 -2.62 9.46 16.31
N PHE A 71 -3.48 8.68 15.64
CA PHE A 71 -3.37 8.44 14.21
C PHE A 71 -3.67 9.70 13.40
N GLN A 72 -4.73 10.45 13.75
CA GLN A 72 -5.03 11.74 13.11
C GLN A 72 -3.87 12.72 13.29
N GLN A 73 -3.37 12.87 14.52
CA GLN A 73 -2.22 13.75 14.80
C GLN A 73 -0.99 13.35 13.97
N LYS A 74 -0.66 12.05 13.94
CA LYS A 74 0.50 11.55 13.18
C LYS A 74 0.29 11.65 11.67
N LEU A 75 -0.95 11.54 11.19
CA LEU A 75 -1.31 11.79 9.79
C LEU A 75 -1.16 13.25 9.43
N ASP A 76 -1.65 14.17 10.26
CA ASP A 76 -1.58 15.61 10.02
C ASP A 76 -0.12 16.09 10.03
N ASP A 77 0.69 15.58 10.95
CA ASP A 77 2.14 15.82 11.00
C ASP A 77 2.86 15.25 9.77
N THR A 78 2.49 14.02 9.37
CA THR A 78 3.07 13.37 8.19
C THR A 78 2.65 14.08 6.90
N LEU A 79 1.40 14.50 6.80
CA LEU A 79 0.85 15.18 5.63
C LEU A 79 1.47 16.57 5.48
N SER A 80 1.63 17.32 6.58
CA SER A 80 2.33 18.60 6.58
C SER A 80 3.81 18.43 6.19
N SER A 81 4.53 17.50 6.82
CA SER A 81 5.94 17.28 6.47
C SER A 81 6.13 16.74 5.05
N ALA A 82 5.18 15.94 4.57
CA ALA A 82 5.15 15.46 3.19
C ALA A 82 4.81 16.57 2.20
N SER A 83 3.93 17.52 2.51
CA SER A 83 3.63 18.63 1.60
C SER A 83 4.85 19.53 1.41
N TYR A 84 5.54 19.90 2.49
CA TYR A 84 6.79 20.66 2.40
C TYR A 84 7.87 19.91 1.61
N LYS A 85 8.03 18.59 1.87
CA LYS A 85 8.96 17.77 1.09
C LYS A 85 8.52 17.59 -0.37
N ALA A 86 7.23 17.57 -0.65
CA ALA A 86 6.71 17.43 -1.99
C ALA A 86 7.02 18.68 -2.83
N ASP A 87 6.92 19.88 -2.25
CA ASP A 87 7.30 21.14 -2.93
C ASP A 87 8.80 21.16 -3.26
N ASP A 88 9.66 20.78 -2.30
CA ASP A 88 11.12 20.67 -2.53
C ASP A 88 11.45 19.63 -3.62
N ILE A 89 10.75 18.48 -3.60
CA ILE A 89 10.91 17.44 -4.60
C ILE A 89 10.42 17.91 -5.97
N LEU A 90 9.32 18.67 -6.03
CA LEU A 90 8.77 19.23 -7.27
C LEU A 90 9.80 20.15 -7.93
N LEU A 91 10.39 21.07 -7.16
CA LEU A 91 11.45 21.96 -7.63
C LEU A 91 12.67 21.18 -8.15
N ALA A 92 13.13 20.18 -7.39
CA ALA A 92 14.25 19.34 -7.81
C ALA A 92 13.95 18.50 -9.07
N MET A 93 12.69 18.07 -9.24
CA MET A 93 12.24 17.37 -10.45
C MET A 93 12.16 18.31 -11.64
N GLU A 94 11.70 19.54 -11.46
CA GLU A 94 11.61 20.55 -12.52
C GLU A 94 13.00 20.95 -13.01
N ASP A 95 13.94 21.15 -12.09
CA ASP A 95 15.33 21.46 -12.41
C ASP A 95 16.02 20.28 -13.13
N LYS A 96 15.79 19.03 -12.67
CA LYS A 96 16.24 17.83 -13.41
C LYS A 96 15.59 17.69 -14.79
N LEU A 97 14.30 18.02 -14.92
CA LEU A 97 13.58 17.93 -16.19
C LEU A 97 14.09 18.96 -17.19
N GLU A 98 14.36 20.19 -16.73
CA GLU A 98 15.03 21.21 -17.53
C GLU A 98 16.43 20.78 -17.95
N ALA A 99 17.24 20.26 -17.02
CA ALA A 99 18.58 19.78 -17.32
C ALA A 99 18.56 18.66 -18.37
N LEU A 100 17.63 17.71 -18.24
CA LEU A 100 17.41 16.65 -19.23
C LEU A 100 16.97 17.21 -20.58
N ARG A 101 16.07 18.20 -20.61
CA ARG A 101 15.67 18.87 -21.87
C ARG A 101 16.83 19.60 -22.54
N LYS A 102 17.64 20.34 -21.78
CA LYS A 102 18.83 21.04 -22.28
C LYS A 102 19.89 20.05 -22.81
N GLN A 103 20.14 18.96 -22.09
CA GLN A 103 21.04 17.90 -22.57
C GLN A 103 20.51 17.24 -23.84
N ASN A 104 19.23 16.88 -23.89
CA ASN A 104 18.62 16.30 -25.09
C ASN A 104 18.68 17.26 -26.30
N ALA A 105 18.46 18.57 -26.11
CA ALA A 105 18.57 19.56 -27.17
C ALA A 105 20.03 19.74 -27.65
N LYS A 106 21.00 19.72 -26.73
CA LYS A 106 22.44 19.73 -27.07
C LYS A 106 22.84 18.49 -27.85
N LEU A 107 22.43 17.31 -27.40
CA LEU A 107 22.67 16.05 -28.10
C LEU A 107 22.06 16.07 -29.51
N GLN A 108 20.85 16.59 -29.70
CA GLN A 108 20.27 16.72 -31.03
C GLN A 108 21.02 17.72 -31.93
N LYS A 109 21.51 18.84 -31.37
CA LYS A 109 22.35 19.81 -32.10
C LYS A 109 23.74 19.24 -32.44
N GLU A 110 24.40 18.56 -31.51
CA GLU A 110 25.71 17.94 -31.77
C GLU A 110 25.58 16.78 -32.77
N VAL A 111 24.55 15.94 -32.66
CA VAL A 111 24.28 14.87 -33.65
C VAL A 111 24.05 15.45 -35.05
N SER A 112 23.39 16.60 -35.17
CA SER A 112 23.21 17.26 -36.48
C SER A 112 24.49 17.94 -36.98
N VAL A 113 25.31 18.51 -36.11
CA VAL A 113 26.62 19.10 -36.48
C VAL A 113 27.64 18.02 -36.85
N ASP A 114 27.68 16.87 -36.16
CA ASP A 114 28.55 15.75 -36.49
C ASP A 114 28.14 15.05 -37.78
N LYS A 115 26.83 14.87 -38.01
CA LYS A 115 26.33 14.41 -39.32
C LYS A 115 26.77 15.38 -40.43
N THR A 116 26.62 16.68 -40.22
CA THR A 116 27.01 17.68 -41.23
C THR A 116 28.53 17.66 -41.47
N LYS A 117 29.37 17.55 -40.44
CA LYS A 117 30.83 17.39 -40.58
C LYS A 117 31.23 16.09 -41.26
N ALA A 118 30.57 14.98 -40.96
CA ALA A 118 30.83 13.68 -41.58
C ALA A 118 30.49 13.70 -43.08
N THR A 119 29.37 14.31 -43.47
CA THR A 119 28.99 14.45 -44.89
C THR A 119 29.93 15.39 -45.65
N VAL A 120 30.37 16.50 -45.03
CA VAL A 120 31.32 17.43 -45.64
C VAL A 120 32.69 16.77 -45.82
N LYS A 121 33.22 16.05 -44.82
CA LYS A 121 34.49 15.29 -44.96
C LYS A 121 34.43 14.22 -46.06
N LYS A 122 33.28 13.56 -46.25
CA LYS A 122 33.10 12.54 -47.30
C LYS A 122 33.00 13.12 -48.71
N ALA A 123 32.73 14.42 -48.84
CA ALA A 123 32.65 15.14 -50.12
C ALA A 123 33.94 15.90 -50.48
N THR A 124 34.93 15.94 -49.58
CA THR A 124 36.23 16.62 -49.81
C THR A 124 37.41 15.65 -49.99
N VAL A 125 37.14 14.34 -50.06
CA VAL A 125 38.10 13.29 -50.44
C VAL A 125 37.67 12.70 -51.78
#